data_AF-U5LJG7-F1
#
_entry.id   AF-U5LJG7-F1
#
_cell.length_a   1.000
_cell.length_b   1.000
_cell.length_c   1.000
_cell.angle_alpha   90.00
_cell.angle_beta   90.00
_cell.angle_gamma   90.00
#
_symmetry.space_group_name_H-M   'P 1'
#
loop_
_entity.id
_entity.type
_entity.pdbx_description
1 polymer ?
#
loop_
_entity_poly.entity_id
_entity_poly.type
_entity_poly.pdbx_seq_one_letter_code
_entity_poly.pdbx_strand_id
1 'polypeptide(L)'
;MIDQKKAVSVCPELLGGFPVPREPAEITGGDGGDVLDGTARVIEKSGRDVTELYINGAYAALKKAEELQVSTVVLKEFSPSCGSSVIYNGGFTGGKVAGEGVTSALLKRNGIRVVSEKELEELLEAFQL
;
A
#
# COMPACT_ATOMS: atom_id res chain seq x y z
N MET A 1 -7.77 -2.46 -18.37
CA MET A 1 -6.96 -1.21 -18.31
C MET A 1 -5.50 -1.43 -18.71
N ILE A 2 -4.79 -2.38 -18.09
CA ILE A 2 -3.34 -2.61 -18.33
C ILE A 2 -3.04 -2.96 -19.79
N ASP A 3 -3.72 -3.95 -20.37
CA ASP A 3 -3.47 -4.35 -21.78
C ASP A 3 -3.79 -3.24 -22.78
N GLN A 4 -4.70 -2.34 -22.40
CA GLN A 4 -5.06 -1.14 -23.18
C GLN A 4 -4.10 0.03 -22.93
N LYS A 5 -3.04 -0.16 -22.14
CA LYS A 5 -2.08 0.88 -21.72
C LYS A 5 -2.72 2.08 -21.01
N LYS A 6 -3.92 1.90 -20.43
CA LYS A 6 -4.62 2.89 -19.61
C LYS A 6 -4.16 2.88 -18.14
N ALA A 7 -3.38 1.88 -17.72
CA ALA A 7 -2.86 1.75 -16.36
C ALA A 7 -1.51 1.03 -16.36
N VAL A 8 -0.67 1.31 -15.36
CA VAL A 8 0.61 0.64 -15.11
C VAL A 8 0.50 -0.16 -13.81
N SER A 9 0.93 -1.42 -13.83
CA SER A 9 0.97 -2.24 -12.63
C SER A 9 2.16 -1.90 -11.75
N VAL A 10 1.94 -1.98 -10.44
CA VAL A 10 2.98 -1.81 -9.41
C VAL A 10 2.71 -2.75 -8.24
N CYS A 11 3.77 -3.31 -7.67
CA CYS A 11 3.71 -4.05 -6.41
C CYS A 11 4.80 -3.48 -5.50
N PRO A 12 4.44 -2.67 -4.50
CA PRO A 12 5.44 -2.05 -3.63
C PRO A 12 6.31 -3.07 -2.91
N GLU A 13 5.76 -4.21 -2.51
CA GLU A 13 6.51 -5.27 -1.82
C GLU A 13 7.58 -5.90 -2.73
N LEU A 14 7.27 -6.16 -4.01
CA LEU A 14 8.27 -6.61 -4.98
C LEU A 14 9.35 -5.56 -5.22
N LEU A 15 8.97 -4.29 -5.32
CA LEU A 15 9.93 -3.18 -5.45
C LEU A 15 10.80 -3.02 -4.18
N GLY A 16 10.26 -3.38 -3.02
CA GLY A 16 10.97 -3.42 -1.74
C GLY A 16 11.89 -4.63 -1.58
N GLY A 17 11.87 -5.59 -2.51
CA GLY A 17 12.76 -6.76 -2.51
C GLY A 17 12.18 -8.01 -1.87
N PHE A 18 10.87 -8.08 -1.63
CA PHE A 18 10.25 -9.31 -1.13
C PHE A 18 10.28 -10.45 -2.16
N PRO A 19 10.47 -11.70 -1.73
CA PRO A 19 10.26 -12.87 -2.57
C PRO A 19 8.77 -13.18 -2.76
N VAL A 20 8.46 -14.08 -3.71
CA VAL A 20 7.13 -14.66 -3.88
C VAL A 20 7.27 -16.20 -3.93
N PRO A 21 6.63 -16.95 -3.00
CA PRO A 21 5.81 -16.48 -1.90
C PRO A 21 6.62 -15.82 -0.76
N ARG A 22 5.93 -15.09 0.11
CA ARG A 22 6.47 -14.51 1.36
C ARG A 22 5.51 -14.75 2.51
N GLU A 23 6.00 -14.60 3.74
CA GLU A 23 5.17 -14.71 4.93
C GLU A 23 4.15 -13.54 5.02
N PRO A 24 2.94 -13.75 5.56
CA PRO A 24 2.04 -12.66 5.89
C PRO A 24 2.67 -11.70 6.91
N ALA A 25 2.49 -10.41 6.69
CA ALA A 25 2.90 -9.36 7.60
C ALA A 25 1.72 -8.43 7.91
N GLU A 26 1.72 -7.83 9.10
CA GLU A 26 0.72 -6.86 9.55
C GLU A 26 1.43 -5.68 10.23
N ILE A 27 0.81 -4.49 10.18
CA ILE A 27 1.32 -3.33 10.93
C ILE A 27 0.96 -3.54 12.41
N THR A 28 1.90 -3.28 13.31
CA THR A 28 1.72 -3.32 14.76
C THR A 28 2.06 -1.96 15.36
N GLY A 29 1.18 -1.45 16.24
CA GLY A 29 1.39 -0.21 16.97
C GLY A 29 0.88 1.07 16.29
N GLY A 30 0.13 0.95 15.19
CA GLY A 30 -0.39 2.10 14.45
C GLY A 30 -0.82 1.72 13.04
N ASP A 31 -0.67 2.65 12.10
CA ASP A 31 -0.87 2.42 10.67
C ASP A 31 0.36 2.78 9.82
N GLY A 32 0.21 2.83 8.50
CA GLY A 32 1.27 3.15 7.56
C GLY A 32 1.87 4.54 7.75
N GLY A 33 1.10 5.51 8.25
CA GLY A 33 1.61 6.82 8.62
C GLY A 33 2.54 6.73 9.82
N ASP A 34 2.12 6.02 10.87
CA ASP A 34 2.94 5.77 12.06
C ASP A 34 4.23 5.00 11.74
N VAL A 35 4.18 4.08 10.78
CA VAL A 35 5.39 3.39 10.27
C VAL A 35 6.36 4.38 9.64
N LEU A 36 5.88 5.30 8.82
CA LEU A 36 6.71 6.33 8.18
C LEU A 36 7.29 7.33 9.19
N ASP A 37 6.60 7.56 10.31
CA ASP A 37 7.04 8.43 11.41
C ASP A 37 7.94 7.69 12.42
N GLY A 38 8.14 6.38 12.25
CA GLY A 38 8.99 5.55 13.10
C GLY A 38 8.36 5.15 14.44
N THR A 39 7.04 5.29 14.58
CA THR A 39 6.28 4.96 15.80
C THR A 39 5.57 3.60 15.73
N ALA A 40 5.41 3.03 14.54
CA ALA A 40 4.88 1.68 14.32
C ALA A 40 5.84 0.82 13.47
N ARG A 41 5.55 -0.48 13.38
CA ARG A 41 6.37 -1.45 12.65
C ARG A 41 5.52 -2.38 11.79
N VAL A 42 6.13 -2.96 10.75
CA VAL A 42 5.54 -4.05 9.98
C VAL A 42 6.23 -5.36 10.37
N ILE A 43 5.45 -6.28 10.93
CA ILE A 43 5.97 -7.53 11.51
C ILE A 43 5.39 -8.71 10.71
N GLU A 44 6.23 -9.69 10.36
CA GLU A 44 5.78 -10.99 9.83
C GLU A 44 5.20 -11.87 10.94
N LYS A 45 4.35 -12.85 10.59
CA LYS A 45 3.71 -13.73 11.58
C LYS A 45 4.71 -14.49 12.48
N SER A 46 5.91 -14.77 11.98
CA SER A 46 7.04 -15.36 12.72
C SER A 46 7.68 -14.42 13.74
N GLY A 47 7.32 -13.13 13.74
CA GLY A 47 7.87 -12.10 14.60
C GLY A 47 9.04 -11.32 13.98
N ARG A 48 9.41 -11.60 12.72
CA ARG A 48 10.46 -10.85 12.02
C ARG A 48 9.99 -9.43 11.68
N ASP A 49 10.81 -8.45 12.01
CA ASP A 49 10.60 -7.05 11.61
C ASP A 49 11.02 -6.87 10.13
N VAL A 50 10.07 -6.46 9.30
CA VAL A 50 10.25 -6.23 7.86
C VAL A 50 9.93 -4.79 7.45
N THR A 51 9.88 -3.88 8.42
CA THR A 51 9.49 -2.48 8.25
C THR A 51 10.26 -1.79 7.11
N GLU A 52 11.58 -1.95 7.08
CA GLU A 52 12.44 -1.33 6.06
C GLU A 52 12.10 -1.78 4.62
N LEU A 53 11.72 -3.04 4.41
CA LEU A 53 11.35 -3.53 3.08
C LEU A 53 10.05 -2.85 2.61
N TYR A 54 9.09 -2.64 3.51
CA TYR A 54 7.84 -1.94 3.23
C TYR A 54 8.07 -0.45 2.94
N ILE A 55 8.92 0.22 3.72
CA ILE A 55 9.29 1.63 3.49
C ILE A 55 10.00 1.79 2.14
N ASN A 56 11.00 0.94 1.86
CA ASN A 56 11.72 0.95 0.57
C ASN A 56 10.77 0.72 -0.61
N GLY A 57 9.84 -0.24 -0.47
CA GLY A 57 8.80 -0.51 -1.47
C GLY A 57 7.89 0.69 -1.72
N ALA A 58 7.49 1.39 -0.65
CA ALA A 58 6.66 2.58 -0.73
C ALA A 58 7.38 3.71 -1.50
N TYR A 59 8.64 4.01 -1.16
CA TYR A 59 9.42 5.04 -1.86
C TYR A 59 9.67 4.68 -3.33
N ALA A 60 9.93 3.42 -3.64
CA ALA A 60 10.06 2.97 -5.02
C ALA A 60 8.76 3.12 -5.82
N ALA A 61 7.60 2.86 -5.18
CA ALA A 61 6.30 3.08 -5.80
C ALA A 61 6.01 4.59 -6.01
N LEU A 62 6.34 5.44 -5.03
CA LEU A 62 6.24 6.90 -5.15
C LEU A 62 7.07 7.42 -6.32
N LYS A 63 8.36 7.03 -6.39
CA LYS A 63 9.23 7.41 -7.50
C LYS A 63 8.63 7.06 -8.86
N LYS A 64 8.07 5.86 -8.98
CA LYS A 64 7.42 5.43 -10.23
C LYS A 64 6.15 6.23 -10.54
N ALA A 65 5.39 6.60 -9.52
CA ALA A 65 4.23 7.46 -9.68
C ALA A 65 4.62 8.88 -10.15
N GLU A 66 5.70 9.44 -9.62
CA GLU A 66 6.26 10.72 -10.03
C GLU A 66 6.79 10.70 -11.47
N GLU A 67 7.57 9.66 -11.84
CA GLU A 67 8.10 9.47 -13.20
C GLU A 67 6.98 9.37 -14.25
N LEU A 68 5.86 8.76 -13.88
CA LEU A 68 4.68 8.60 -14.74
C LEU A 68 3.69 9.76 -14.62
N GLN A 69 3.95 10.73 -13.74
CA GLN A 69 3.09 11.88 -13.46
C GLN A 69 1.64 11.48 -13.16
N VAL A 70 1.44 10.39 -12.41
CA VAL A 70 0.08 9.89 -12.10
C VAL A 70 -0.55 10.74 -10.99
N SER A 71 -1.82 11.07 -11.17
CA SER A 71 -2.62 11.79 -10.16
C SER A 71 -3.43 10.85 -9.26
N THR A 72 -3.67 9.62 -9.72
CA THR A 72 -4.48 8.62 -9.02
C THR A 72 -3.83 7.25 -9.05
N VAL A 73 -3.84 6.56 -7.91
CA VAL A 73 -3.38 5.18 -7.75
C VAL A 73 -4.51 4.36 -7.14
N VAL A 74 -4.76 3.18 -7.71
CA VAL A 74 -5.72 2.20 -7.21
C VAL A 74 -4.94 1.08 -6.54
N LEU A 75 -5.20 0.84 -5.26
CA LEU A 75 -4.44 -0.10 -4.43
C LEU A 75 -5.34 -1.16 -3.80
N LYS A 76 -4.74 -2.33 -3.50
CA LYS A 76 -5.41 -3.47 -2.89
C LYS A 76 -5.69 -3.21 -1.40
N GLU A 77 -6.95 -3.22 -1.00
CA GLU A 77 -7.40 -2.96 0.37
C GLU A 77 -6.93 -4.05 1.35
N PHE A 78 -6.83 -3.67 2.64
CA PHE A 78 -6.41 -4.50 3.80
C PHE A 78 -4.91 -4.77 3.94
N SER A 79 -4.12 -4.57 2.89
CA SER A 79 -2.67 -4.85 2.91
C SER A 79 -1.90 -3.89 3.84
N PRO A 80 -0.87 -4.36 4.57
CA PRO A 80 0.03 -3.47 5.31
C PRO A 80 0.83 -2.51 4.41
N SER A 81 0.93 -2.79 3.10
CA SER A 81 1.49 -1.84 2.13
C SER A 81 0.39 -0.99 1.49
N CYS A 82 -0.64 -1.65 0.97
CA CYS A 82 -1.55 -1.09 -0.02
C CYS A 82 -2.95 -0.73 0.51
N GLY A 83 -3.26 -1.05 1.77
CA GLY A 83 -4.55 -0.70 2.38
C GLY A 83 -4.77 0.81 2.29
N SER A 84 -5.88 1.25 1.72
CA SER A 84 -6.19 2.66 1.50
C SER A 84 -7.02 3.27 2.63
N SER A 85 -7.76 2.44 3.37
CA SER A 85 -8.64 2.89 4.45
C SER A 85 -8.77 1.92 5.62
N VAL A 86 -8.49 0.64 5.37
CA VAL A 86 -8.57 -0.42 6.36
C VAL A 86 -7.35 -1.33 6.23
N ILE A 87 -6.78 -1.73 7.36
CA ILE A 87 -5.68 -2.71 7.45
C ILE A 87 -6.03 -3.81 8.47
N TYR A 88 -5.26 -4.89 8.49
CA TYR A 88 -5.33 -5.87 9.57
C TYR A 88 -4.85 -5.27 10.89
N ASN A 89 -5.35 -5.80 12.01
CA ASN A 89 -5.15 -5.22 13.34
C ASN A 89 -3.79 -5.51 14.01
N GLY A 90 -2.87 -6.19 13.33
CA GLY A 90 -1.54 -6.54 13.86
C GLY A 90 -1.52 -7.79 14.74
N GLY A 91 -2.68 -8.39 15.00
CA GLY A 91 -2.82 -9.55 15.87
C GLY A 91 -2.80 -10.90 15.13
N PHE A 92 -2.75 -10.90 13.79
CA PHE A 92 -2.86 -12.12 12.98
C PHE A 92 -4.14 -12.94 13.26
N THR A 93 -5.20 -12.29 13.71
CA THR A 93 -6.52 -12.90 13.98
C THR A 93 -7.52 -12.72 12.85
N GLY A 94 -7.12 -12.02 11.78
CA GLY A 94 -8.01 -11.62 10.68
C GLY A 94 -8.91 -10.41 11.01
N GLY A 95 -8.78 -9.85 12.22
CA GLY A 95 -9.41 -8.59 12.61
C GLY A 95 -8.87 -7.42 11.78
N LYS A 96 -9.73 -6.44 11.51
CA LYS A 96 -9.42 -5.27 10.69
C LYS A 96 -9.73 -3.99 11.45
N VAL A 97 -8.96 -2.95 11.20
CA VAL A 97 -9.09 -1.63 11.83
C VAL A 97 -8.98 -0.55 10.75
N ALA A 98 -9.57 0.62 11.03
CA ALA A 98 -9.34 1.80 10.22
C ALA A 98 -7.85 2.16 10.27
N GLY A 99 -7.28 2.47 9.12
CA GLY A 99 -5.85 2.75 8.98
C GLY A 99 -5.37 2.44 7.57
N GLU A 100 -4.20 2.96 7.23
CA GLU A 100 -3.63 2.87 5.90
C GLU A 100 -2.40 1.95 5.88
N GLY A 101 -2.08 1.38 4.73
CA GLY A 101 -0.80 0.73 4.49
C GLY A 101 0.31 1.74 4.23
N VAL A 102 1.57 1.32 4.38
CA VAL A 102 2.76 2.19 4.27
C VAL A 102 2.84 2.92 2.93
N THR A 103 2.55 2.23 1.82
CA THR A 103 2.57 2.84 0.48
C THR A 103 1.42 3.84 0.30
N SER A 104 0.21 3.48 0.74
CA SER A 104 -0.95 4.37 0.67
C SER A 104 -0.71 5.67 1.42
N ALA A 105 -0.21 5.58 2.66
CA ALA A 105 0.11 6.72 3.49
C ALA A 105 1.17 7.61 2.83
N LEU A 106 2.26 7.02 2.30
CA LEU A 106 3.32 7.78 1.64
C LEU A 106 2.83 8.51 0.38
N LEU A 107 2.07 7.83 -0.48
CA LEU A 107 1.52 8.43 -1.70
C LEU A 107 0.57 9.60 -1.37
N LYS A 108 -0.31 9.43 -0.37
CA LYS A 108 -1.21 10.50 0.09
C LYS A 108 -0.45 11.68 0.69
N ARG A 109 0.60 11.45 1.47
CA ARG A 109 1.51 12.51 1.98
C ARG A 109 2.14 13.33 0.86
N ASN A 110 2.32 12.73 -0.32
CA ASN A 110 2.87 13.38 -1.52
C ASN A 110 1.78 13.86 -2.50
N GLY A 111 0.54 14.01 -2.03
CA GLY A 111 -0.53 14.63 -2.82
C GLY A 111 -1.14 13.73 -3.91
N ILE A 112 -0.80 12.44 -3.94
CA ILE A 112 -1.38 11.49 -4.89
C ILE A 112 -2.70 10.95 -4.32
N ARG A 113 -3.76 10.98 -5.12
CA ARG A 113 -5.04 10.36 -4.74
C ARG A 113 -4.88 8.85 -4.71
N VAL A 114 -5.14 8.23 -3.58
CA VAL A 114 -5.15 6.77 -3.42
C VAL A 114 -6.55 6.29 -3.14
N VAL A 115 -7.02 5.31 -3.90
CA VAL A 115 -8.34 4.67 -3.72
C VAL A 115 -8.18 3.15 -3.68
N SER A 116 -9.16 2.45 -3.10
CA SER A 116 -9.19 1.00 -3.09
C SER A 116 -9.65 0.42 -4.42
N GLU A 117 -9.41 -0.87 -4.65
CA GLU A 117 -10.02 -1.60 -5.77
C GLU A 117 -11.56 -1.65 -5.70
N LYS A 118 -12.15 -1.34 -4.55
CA LYS A 118 -13.61 -1.31 -4.35
C LYS A 118 -14.23 -0.04 -4.92
N GLU A 119 -13.45 1.04 -5.02
CA GLU A 119 -13.87 2.33 -5.57
C GLU A 119 -13.54 2.46 -7.06
N LEU A 120 -13.05 1.38 -7.69
CA LEU A 120 -12.57 1.41 -9.06
C LEU A 120 -13.69 1.73 -10.05
N GLU A 121 -14.89 1.17 -9.85
CA GLU A 121 -16.03 1.38 -10.76
C GLU A 121 -16.45 2.85 -10.78
N GLU A 122 -16.63 3.44 -9.60
CA GLU A 122 -16.97 4.87 -9.43
C GLU A 122 -15.88 5.79 -10.04
N LEU A 123 -14.61 5.39 -9.89
CA LEU A 123 -13.50 6.12 -10.50
C LEU A 123 -13.55 6.09 -12.03
N LEU A 124 -13.85 4.92 -12.62
CA LEU A 124 -13.95 4.77 -14.08
C LEU A 124 -15.10 5.58 -14.66
N GLU A 125 -16.25 5.58 -13.99
CA GLU A 125 -17.39 6.42 -14.36
C GLU A 125 -17.01 7.91 -14.35
N ALA A 126 -16.32 8.37 -13.31
CA ALA A 126 -15.88 9.76 -13.19
C ALA A 126 -14.90 10.19 -14.30
N PHE A 127 -14.10 9.25 -14.82
CA PHE A 127 -13.18 9.49 -15.94
C PHE A 127 -13.79 9.26 -17.32
N GLN A 128 -15.06 8.84 -17.41
CA GLN A 128 -15.72 8.45 -18.66
C GLN A 128 -14.91 7.40 -19.46
N LEU A 129 -14.26 6.47 -18.75
CA LEU A 129 -13.25 5.54 -19.30
C LEU A 129 -13.76 4.15 -19.70
#